data_AF-A0AA35CKI4-F1
#
_entry.id   AF-A0AA35CKI4-F1
#
_cell.length_a   1.000
_cell.length_b   1.000
_cell.length_c   1.000
_cell.angle_alpha   90.00
_cell.angle_beta   90.00
_cell.angle_gamma   90.00
#
_symmetry.space_group_name_H-M   'P 1'
#
loop_
_entity.id
_entity.type
_entity.pdbx_description
1 polymer ?
#
loop_
_entity_poly.entity_id
_entity_poly.type
_entity_poly.pdbx_seq_one_letter_code
_entity_poly.pdbx_strand_id
1 'polypeptide(L)'
;MSNSGGQHLSRLRGGSALDRDLLPESEIPQAWYNIQADMPRRPAPPLHPATKKPVGPDDLVPIFPMALAEQEVSTERWIPIPEAVREDFAPPGIHAGGLRFHGAAPLVSQLVEDGIVEARAYGQLSVFEAAVLFARSEGILPAPESAHAVKAAVDEALQAKEAGEPRVILFGLSGHGHFDMVAYDAYLHGRLEDFDYPGEAIEESLRAIAPLQP
;
A
#
# COMPACT_ATOMS: atom_id res chain seq x y z
N MET A 1 -42.86 -28.04 15.81
CA MET A 1 -43.59 -26.76 15.68
C MET A 1 -43.46 -25.98 16.97
N SER A 2 -42.62 -24.94 17.00
CA SER A 2 -42.85 -23.65 17.66
C SER A 2 -41.57 -22.82 17.55
N ASN A 3 -41.76 -21.51 17.53
CA ASN A 3 -40.91 -20.47 16.98
C ASN A 3 -40.28 -19.65 18.11
N SER A 4 -39.01 -19.28 17.99
CA SER A 4 -38.44 -18.03 18.49
C SER A 4 -37.19 -17.76 17.65
N GLY A 5 -37.04 -16.64 16.94
CA GLY A 5 -37.53 -15.30 17.19
C GLY A 5 -36.30 -14.42 17.33
N GLY A 6 -36.10 -13.54 16.36
CA GLY A 6 -34.79 -12.96 16.04
C GLY A 6 -34.21 -12.00 17.07
N GLN A 7 -32.87 -11.92 17.05
CA GLN A 7 -32.08 -10.82 17.59
C GLN A 7 -30.77 -10.75 16.81
N HIS A 8 -30.73 -10.08 15.66
CA HIS A 8 -29.44 -9.66 15.09
C HIS A 8 -29.47 -8.38 14.26
N LEU A 9 -30.56 -7.61 14.27
CA LEU A 9 -30.68 -6.35 13.55
C LEU A 9 -31.27 -5.27 14.45
N SER A 10 -30.48 -4.81 15.42
CA SER A 10 -30.85 -3.63 16.23
C SER A 10 -29.65 -3.00 16.96
N ARG A 11 -28.62 -2.55 16.25
CA ARG A 11 -27.66 -1.55 16.77
C ARG A 11 -27.16 -0.61 15.67
N LEU A 12 -28.03 0.28 15.21
CA LEU A 12 -27.64 1.45 14.38
C LEU A 12 -28.38 2.71 14.82
N ARG A 13 -28.54 2.93 16.13
CA ARG A 13 -29.04 4.21 16.65
C ARG A 13 -28.33 4.57 17.94
N GLY A 14 -27.44 5.56 17.85
CA GLY A 14 -26.92 6.32 18.98
C GLY A 14 -25.42 6.15 19.20
N GLY A 15 -24.60 6.84 18.40
CA GLY A 15 -23.17 7.05 18.65
C GLY A 15 -22.77 8.38 18.02
N SER A 16 -22.16 9.26 18.81
CA SER A 16 -21.65 10.56 18.36
C SER A 16 -20.57 10.39 17.29
N ALA A 17 -20.39 11.41 16.44
CA ALA A 17 -19.25 11.47 15.53
C ALA A 17 -17.94 11.20 16.30
N LEU A 18 -17.16 10.23 15.81
CA LEU A 18 -15.90 9.68 16.36
C LEU A 18 -16.00 8.40 17.22
N ASP A 19 -16.83 7.42 16.86
CA ASP A 19 -16.54 6.02 17.24
C ASP A 19 -15.55 5.43 16.22
N ARG A 20 -14.28 5.29 16.60
CA ARG A 20 -13.32 4.49 15.85
C ARG A 20 -13.68 3.03 16.10
N ASP A 21 -14.15 2.31 15.07
CA ASP A 21 -14.31 0.85 15.11
C ASP A 21 -12.92 0.21 15.20
N LEU A 22 -12.31 0.24 16.39
CA LEU A 22 -11.09 -0.50 16.70
C LEU A 22 -11.48 -1.97 16.80
N LEU A 23 -10.88 -2.80 15.93
CA LEU A 23 -11.04 -4.24 16.00
C LEU A 23 -10.63 -4.72 17.40
N PRO A 24 -11.40 -5.61 18.03
CA PRO A 24 -11.01 -6.20 19.31
C PRO A 24 -9.68 -6.96 19.13
N GLU A 25 -8.91 -7.08 20.22
CA GLU A 25 -7.60 -7.75 20.21
C GLU A 25 -7.66 -9.20 19.67
N SER A 26 -8.82 -9.86 19.82
CA SER A 26 -9.11 -11.17 19.25
C SER A 26 -9.12 -11.23 17.71
N GLU A 27 -9.20 -10.08 17.05
CA GLU A 27 -9.23 -9.93 15.59
C GLU A 27 -7.88 -9.44 15.03
N ILE A 28 -6.84 -9.30 15.86
CA ILE A 28 -5.48 -9.06 15.37
C ILE A 28 -5.03 -10.28 14.54
N PRO A 29 -4.60 -10.08 13.29
CA PRO A 29 -4.18 -11.17 12.43
C PRO A 29 -2.97 -11.91 13.01
N GLN A 30 -3.01 -13.24 12.92
CA GLN A 30 -1.93 -14.11 13.43
C GLN A 30 -0.99 -14.63 12.34
N ALA A 31 -1.37 -14.47 11.08
CA ALA A 31 -0.59 -14.88 9.92
C ALA A 31 -0.75 -13.85 8.79
N TRP A 32 0.31 -13.65 8.03
CA TRP A 32 0.25 -13.02 6.72
C TRP A 32 -0.27 -14.03 5.70
N TYR A 33 -1.07 -13.55 4.76
CA TYR A 33 -1.52 -14.34 3.61
C TYR A 33 -0.56 -14.15 2.43
N ASN A 34 -0.08 -15.24 1.86
CA ASN A 34 0.77 -15.25 0.68
C ASN A 34 -0.03 -15.68 -0.55
N ILE A 35 -0.35 -14.69 -1.37
CA ILE A 35 -1.10 -14.86 -2.61
C ILE A 35 -0.39 -15.74 -3.65
N GLN A 36 0.94 -15.90 -3.60
CA GLN A 36 1.67 -16.79 -4.53
C GLN A 36 1.19 -18.25 -4.47
N ALA A 37 0.65 -18.68 -3.32
CA ALA A 37 0.10 -20.02 -3.14
C ALA A 37 -1.13 -20.29 -4.02
N ASP A 38 -1.82 -19.24 -4.47
CA ASP A 38 -3.05 -19.31 -5.26
C ASP A 38 -2.87 -18.83 -6.71
N MET A 39 -1.65 -18.47 -7.11
CA MET A 39 -1.37 -18.02 -8.48
C MET A 39 -1.34 -19.16 -9.50
N PRO A 40 -1.95 -19.00 -10.69
CA PRO A 40 -1.92 -20.00 -11.76
C PRO A 40 -0.53 -20.15 -12.43
N ARG A 41 0.25 -19.06 -12.46
CA ARG A 41 1.68 -19.05 -12.78
C ARG A 41 2.42 -18.27 -11.70
N ARG A 42 3.43 -18.88 -11.09
CA ARG A 42 4.23 -18.23 -10.04
C ARG A 42 5.32 -17.33 -10.66
N PRO A 43 5.68 -16.21 -10.01
CA PRO A 43 6.83 -15.41 -10.41
C PRO A 43 8.12 -16.26 -10.42
N ALA A 44 9.04 -15.94 -11.33
CA ALA A 44 10.37 -16.52 -11.26
C ALA A 44 11.09 -16.02 -9.99
N PRO A 45 11.88 -16.87 -9.32
CA PRO A 45 12.60 -16.45 -8.13
C PRO A 45 13.65 -15.38 -8.49
N PRO A 46 13.94 -14.42 -7.58
CA PRO A 46 15.03 -13.48 -7.78
C PRO A 46 16.34 -14.23 -7.99
N LEU A 47 17.22 -13.72 -8.87
CA LEU A 47 18.52 -14.32 -9.11
C LEU A 47 19.62 -13.56 -8.38
N HIS A 48 20.54 -14.30 -7.76
CA HIS A 48 21.71 -13.72 -7.14
C HIS A 48 22.59 -13.05 -8.23
N PRO A 49 23.01 -11.78 -8.08
CA PRO A 49 23.67 -11.02 -9.16
C PRO A 49 25.00 -11.63 -9.62
N ALA A 50 25.79 -12.20 -8.70
CA ALA A 50 27.05 -12.87 -9.02
C ALA A 50 26.88 -14.30 -9.56
N THR A 51 26.09 -15.16 -8.88
CA THR A 51 25.99 -16.59 -9.23
C THR A 51 24.95 -16.89 -10.31
N LYS A 52 24.03 -15.95 -10.57
CA LYS A 52 22.89 -16.08 -11.49
C LYS A 52 21.95 -17.25 -11.17
N LYS A 53 22.01 -17.75 -9.93
CA LYS A 53 21.11 -18.80 -9.42
C LYS A 53 19.98 -18.17 -8.60
N PRO A 54 18.83 -18.85 -8.45
CA PRO A 54 17.77 -18.42 -7.54
C PRO A 54 18.30 -18.14 -6.14
N VAL A 55 17.88 -17.02 -5.54
CA VAL A 55 18.23 -16.65 -4.17
C VAL A 55 17.53 -17.56 -3.17
N GLY A 56 18.26 -17.98 -2.14
CA GLY A 56 17.70 -18.62 -0.95
C GLY A 56 17.67 -17.66 0.25
N PRO A 57 17.12 -18.09 1.40
CA PRO A 57 17.11 -17.28 2.62
C PRO A 57 18.51 -16.80 3.02
N ASP A 58 19.51 -17.68 2.90
CA ASP A 58 20.92 -17.38 3.24
C ASP A 58 21.54 -16.27 2.37
N ASP A 59 21.02 -16.05 1.16
CA ASP A 59 21.49 -14.95 0.30
C ASP A 59 20.88 -13.60 0.71
N LEU A 60 19.79 -13.62 1.48
CA LEU A 60 19.00 -12.45 1.87
C LEU A 60 19.27 -11.98 3.29
N VAL A 61 19.87 -12.81 4.15
CA VAL A 61 20.20 -12.44 5.54
C VAL A 61 21.10 -11.19 5.71
N PRO A 62 21.96 -10.78 4.73
CA PRO A 62 22.67 -9.50 4.83
C PRO A 62 21.76 -8.27 4.71
N ILE A 63 20.55 -8.44 4.17
CA ILE A 63 19.60 -7.36 3.82
C ILE A 63 18.40 -7.39 4.77
N PHE A 64 17.94 -8.59 5.11
CA PHE A 64 16.74 -8.84 5.91
C PHE A 64 17.06 -9.71 7.13
N PRO A 65 16.37 -9.50 8.27
CA PRO A 65 16.29 -10.52 9.32
C PRO A 65 15.82 -11.86 8.75
N MET A 66 16.30 -12.99 9.31
CA MET A 66 16.02 -14.34 8.80
C MET A 66 14.52 -14.60 8.55
N ALA A 67 13.64 -14.16 9.46
CA ALA A 67 12.20 -14.35 9.29
C ALA A 67 11.63 -13.66 8.04
N LEU A 68 12.15 -12.49 7.66
CA LEU A 68 11.75 -11.78 6.44
C LEU A 68 12.39 -12.42 5.19
N ALA A 69 13.64 -12.88 5.29
CA ALA A 69 14.31 -13.62 4.23
C ALA A 69 13.57 -14.93 3.87
N GLU A 70 13.12 -15.67 4.89
CA GLU A 70 12.31 -16.88 4.71
C GLU A 70 10.94 -16.57 4.09
N GLN A 71 10.31 -15.47 4.50
CA GLN A 71 9.05 -15.02 3.93
C GLN A 71 9.17 -14.71 2.43
N GLU A 72 10.23 -14.01 2.02
CA GLU A 72 10.44 -13.58 0.64
C GLU A 72 10.53 -14.75 -0.36
N VAL A 73 11.06 -15.90 0.07
CA VAL A 73 11.20 -17.09 -0.77
C VAL A 73 10.13 -18.16 -0.50
N SER A 74 9.19 -17.90 0.41
CA SER A 74 8.16 -18.86 0.79
C SER A 74 7.06 -18.97 -0.26
N THR A 75 6.59 -20.21 -0.48
CA THR A 75 5.39 -20.50 -1.29
C THR A 75 4.20 -20.94 -0.45
N GLU A 76 4.32 -20.93 0.88
CA GLU A 76 3.26 -21.33 1.79
C GLU A 76 2.17 -20.27 1.84
N ARG A 77 0.90 -20.69 1.88
CA ARG A 77 -0.29 -19.82 1.84
C ARG A 77 -0.41 -18.90 3.05
N TRP A 78 -0.04 -19.40 4.23
CA TRP A 78 -0.15 -18.68 5.50
C TRP A 78 1.22 -18.67 6.16
N ILE A 79 1.73 -17.47 6.43
CA ILE A 79 3.04 -17.26 7.04
C ILE A 79 2.79 -16.65 8.42
N PRO A 80 3.09 -17.37 9.53
CA PRO A 80 2.84 -16.86 10.87
C PRO A 80 3.54 -15.52 11.13
N ILE A 81 2.84 -14.57 11.73
CA ILE A 81 3.45 -13.32 12.18
C ILE A 81 4.26 -13.62 13.46
N PRO A 82 5.57 -13.32 13.51
CA PRO A 82 6.38 -13.54 14.70
C PRO A 82 5.80 -12.86 15.93
N GLU A 83 5.84 -13.53 17.07
CA GLU A 83 5.23 -13.06 18.32
C GLU A 83 5.73 -11.67 18.74
N ALA A 84 7.04 -11.44 18.71
CA ALA A 84 7.64 -10.15 19.03
C ALA A 84 7.15 -9.01 18.11
N VAL A 85 6.82 -9.29 16.84
CA VAL A 85 6.27 -8.29 15.91
C VAL A 85 4.81 -7.95 16.23
N ARG A 86 4.04 -8.93 16.74
CA ARG A 86 2.66 -8.70 17.18
C ARG A 86 2.60 -7.85 18.47
N GLU A 87 3.63 -7.93 19.30
CA GLU A 87 3.69 -7.23 20.59
C GLU A 87 4.31 -5.81 20.53
N ASP A 88 5.19 -5.52 19.55
CA ASP A 88 6.04 -4.31 19.53
C ASP A 88 5.71 -3.31 18.38
N PHE A 89 4.45 -3.25 17.92
CA PHE A 89 4.08 -2.43 16.76
C PHE A 89 4.15 -0.90 17.03
N ALA A 90 5.28 -0.27 16.74
CA ALA A 90 5.43 1.20 16.66
C ALA A 90 6.54 1.62 15.67
N PRO A 91 6.21 2.16 14.48
CA PRO A 91 7.22 2.64 13.54
C PRO A 91 7.61 4.12 13.77
N PRO A 92 8.91 4.47 13.82
CA PRO A 92 9.40 5.84 13.74
C PRO A 92 9.52 6.32 12.29
N GLY A 93 9.22 7.61 12.07
CA GLY A 93 9.12 8.23 10.75
C GLY A 93 10.45 8.70 10.16
N ILE A 94 10.45 8.93 8.84
CA ILE A 94 10.76 10.22 8.21
C ILE A 94 10.76 10.04 6.67
N HIS A 95 9.86 10.80 6.01
CA HIS A 95 10.05 11.69 4.84
C HIS A 95 8.89 11.64 3.82
N ALA A 96 8.55 12.85 3.38
CA ALA A 96 7.20 13.41 3.28
C ALA A 96 6.27 12.93 2.14
N GLY A 97 6.74 12.08 1.23
CA GLY A 97 5.89 11.43 0.22
C GLY A 97 5.69 9.93 0.46
N GLY A 98 6.46 9.36 1.40
CA GLY A 98 6.33 7.98 1.89
C GLY A 98 6.66 6.84 0.93
N LEU A 99 6.29 6.96 -0.34
CA LEU A 99 6.53 5.98 -1.40
C LEU A 99 7.96 6.10 -1.97
N ARG A 100 8.94 5.76 -1.14
CA ARG A 100 10.39 5.89 -1.45
C ARG A 100 11.00 4.65 -2.08
N PHE A 101 10.26 3.54 -2.03
CA PHE A 101 10.75 2.27 -2.50
C PHE A 101 10.87 2.33 -4.03
N HIS A 102 12.06 2.02 -4.54
CA HIS A 102 12.39 2.14 -5.96
C HIS A 102 11.95 0.92 -6.77
N GLY A 103 11.41 -0.10 -6.11
CA GLY A 103 10.84 -1.29 -6.72
C GLY A 103 9.33 -1.35 -6.52
N ALA A 104 8.72 -2.34 -7.14
CA ALA A 104 7.40 -2.83 -6.76
C ALA A 104 7.55 -4.30 -6.41
N ALA A 105 6.62 -4.84 -5.62
CA ALA A 105 6.60 -6.28 -5.38
C ALA A 105 6.51 -7.01 -6.75
N PRO A 106 7.30 -8.07 -7.01
CA PRO A 106 7.30 -8.78 -8.29
C PRO A 106 5.90 -9.19 -8.75
N LEU A 107 5.03 -9.48 -7.79
CA LEU A 107 3.61 -9.74 -8.01
C LEU A 107 2.88 -8.55 -8.66
N VAL A 108 3.01 -7.36 -8.10
CA VAL A 108 2.35 -6.15 -8.61
C VAL A 108 2.89 -5.82 -9.99
N SER A 109 4.19 -5.97 -10.19
CA SER A 109 4.82 -5.82 -11.50
C SER A 109 4.24 -6.79 -12.54
N GLN A 110 4.04 -8.07 -12.17
CA GLN A 110 3.44 -9.04 -13.08
C GLN A 110 1.97 -8.72 -13.39
N LEU A 111 1.19 -8.24 -12.42
CA LEU A 111 -0.21 -7.85 -12.65
C LEU A 111 -0.32 -6.65 -13.61
N VAL A 112 0.65 -5.74 -13.57
CA VAL A 112 0.74 -4.62 -14.52
C VAL A 112 1.13 -5.13 -15.91
N GLU A 113 2.14 -6.01 -16.01
CA GLU A 113 2.57 -6.62 -17.27
C GLU A 113 1.45 -7.42 -17.95
N ASP A 114 0.66 -8.16 -17.16
CA ASP A 114 -0.48 -8.94 -17.64
C ASP A 114 -1.70 -8.06 -18.00
N GLY A 115 -1.64 -6.74 -17.80
CA GLY A 115 -2.72 -5.78 -18.08
C GLY A 115 -3.92 -5.90 -17.15
N ILE A 116 -3.75 -6.53 -15.98
CA ILE A 116 -4.80 -6.71 -14.97
C ILE A 116 -4.94 -5.45 -14.09
N VAL A 117 -3.83 -4.76 -13.85
CA VAL A 117 -3.77 -3.51 -13.07
C VAL A 117 -3.12 -2.41 -13.89
N GLU A 118 -3.66 -1.20 -13.81
CA GLU A 118 -3.07 0.00 -14.40
C GLU A 118 -2.16 0.71 -13.38
N ALA A 119 -0.94 1.05 -13.78
CA ALA A 119 -0.05 1.89 -12.97
C ALA A 119 -0.30 3.37 -13.25
N ARG A 120 -0.45 4.17 -12.19
CA ARG A 120 -0.58 5.64 -12.27
C ARG A 120 0.46 6.30 -11.37
N ALA A 121 0.99 7.42 -11.83
CA ALA A 121 1.91 8.27 -11.09
C ALA A 121 1.33 9.68 -10.97
N TYR A 122 1.50 10.31 -9.81
CA TYR A 122 0.98 11.65 -9.52
C TYR A 122 2.08 12.52 -8.93
N GLY A 123 2.06 13.80 -9.29
CA GLY A 123 2.86 14.83 -8.63
C GLY A 123 2.36 15.07 -7.20
N GLN A 124 3.29 15.35 -6.29
CA GLN A 124 3.02 15.55 -4.86
C GLN A 124 2.03 16.70 -4.65
N LEU A 125 2.11 17.79 -5.42
CA LEU A 125 1.18 18.91 -5.30
C LEU A 125 -0.28 18.48 -5.48
N SER A 126 -0.56 17.72 -6.54
CA SER A 126 -1.92 17.23 -6.83
C SER A 126 -2.41 16.23 -5.78
N VAL A 127 -1.50 15.44 -5.21
CA VAL A 127 -1.78 14.47 -4.15
C VAL A 127 -2.17 15.20 -2.86
N PHE A 128 -1.42 16.22 -2.46
CA PHE A 128 -1.73 17.01 -1.28
C PHE A 128 -3.00 17.86 -1.45
N GLU A 129 -3.30 18.31 -2.66
CA GLU A 129 -4.58 18.95 -2.97
C GLU A 129 -5.76 18.01 -2.68
N ALA A 130 -5.71 16.78 -3.21
CA ALA A 130 -6.73 15.75 -2.95
C ALA A 130 -6.79 15.36 -1.47
N ALA A 131 -5.66 15.30 -0.78
CA ALA A 131 -5.60 15.02 0.65
C ALA A 131 -6.33 16.09 1.49
N VAL A 132 -6.11 17.37 1.18
CA VAL A 132 -6.78 18.49 1.86
C VAL A 132 -8.27 18.52 1.55
N LEU A 133 -8.66 18.22 0.32
CA LEU A 133 -10.07 18.05 -0.05
C LEU A 133 -10.72 16.94 0.80
N PHE A 134 -10.12 15.75 0.82
CA PHE A 134 -10.64 14.61 1.56
C PHE A 134 -10.73 14.89 3.07
N ALA A 135 -9.70 15.51 3.66
CA ALA A 135 -9.71 15.88 5.07
C ALA A 135 -10.81 16.90 5.42
N ARG A 136 -11.08 17.86 4.52
CA ARG A 136 -12.16 18.85 4.71
C ARG A 136 -13.54 18.25 4.55
N SER A 137 -13.69 17.27 3.66
CA SER A 137 -14.98 16.61 3.38
C SER A 137 -15.32 15.53 4.42
N GLU A 138 -14.36 14.67 4.74
CA GLU A 138 -14.59 13.45 5.53
C GLU A 138 -14.10 13.59 6.98
N GLY A 139 -13.37 14.65 7.32
CA GLY A 139 -12.80 14.85 8.66
C GLY A 139 -11.64 13.91 8.99
N ILE A 140 -11.11 13.18 8.01
CA ILE A 140 -9.99 12.24 8.15
C ILE A 140 -8.77 12.80 7.45
N LEU A 141 -7.67 12.99 8.18
CA LEU A 141 -6.40 13.39 7.60
C LEU A 141 -5.63 12.15 7.09
N PRO A 142 -5.50 11.93 5.77
CA PRO A 142 -4.80 10.76 5.24
C PRO A 142 -3.29 10.91 5.41
N ALA A 143 -2.55 9.80 5.50
CA ALA A 143 -1.10 9.83 5.33
C ALA A 143 -0.74 10.26 3.89
N PRO A 144 0.42 10.90 3.64
CA PRO A 144 0.86 11.26 2.28
C PRO A 144 0.86 10.07 1.30
N GLU A 145 1.19 8.86 1.76
CA GLU A 145 1.11 7.62 0.99
C GLU A 145 -0.35 7.33 0.59
N SER A 146 -1.25 7.32 1.57
CA SER A 146 -2.68 7.08 1.37
C SER A 146 -3.31 8.14 0.44
N ALA A 147 -2.79 9.38 0.48
CA ALA A 147 -3.27 10.46 -0.36
C ALA A 147 -3.11 10.19 -1.86
N HIS A 148 -2.17 9.33 -2.28
CA HIS A 148 -2.05 8.92 -3.68
C HIS A 148 -3.27 8.10 -4.12
N ALA A 149 -3.76 7.21 -3.25
CA ALA A 149 -4.98 6.45 -3.51
C ALA A 149 -6.24 7.34 -3.46
N VAL A 150 -6.26 8.31 -2.54
CA VAL A 150 -7.32 9.34 -2.49
C VAL A 150 -7.37 10.13 -3.80
N LYS A 151 -6.22 10.57 -4.32
CA LYS A 151 -6.13 11.28 -5.59
C LYS A 151 -6.71 10.45 -6.74
N ALA A 152 -6.31 9.19 -6.85
CA ALA A 152 -6.84 8.28 -7.87
C ALA A 152 -8.35 8.09 -7.73
N ALA A 153 -8.87 7.95 -6.50
CA ALA A 153 -10.30 7.80 -6.25
C ALA A 153 -11.09 9.07 -6.63
N VAL A 154 -10.53 10.26 -6.35
CA VAL A 154 -11.12 11.54 -6.79
C VAL A 154 -11.20 11.62 -8.31
N ASP A 155 -10.14 11.22 -9.02
CA ASP A 155 -10.12 11.22 -10.48
C ASP A 155 -11.16 10.25 -11.05
N GLU A 156 -11.27 9.04 -10.52
CA GLU A 156 -12.31 8.08 -10.91
C GLU A 156 -13.72 8.61 -10.66
N ALA A 157 -13.94 9.31 -9.54
CA ALA A 157 -15.23 9.91 -9.22
C ALA A 157 -15.58 11.08 -10.17
N LEU A 158 -14.60 11.90 -10.56
CA LEU A 158 -14.78 12.98 -11.53
C LEU A 158 -15.07 12.42 -12.93
N GLN A 159 -14.37 11.38 -13.35
CA GLN A 159 -14.66 10.69 -14.62
C GLN A 159 -16.05 10.05 -14.63
N ALA A 160 -16.45 9.40 -13.54
CA ALA A 160 -17.80 8.85 -13.38
C ALA A 160 -18.88 9.93 -13.53
N LYS A 161 -18.65 11.09 -12.91
CA LYS A 161 -19.53 12.26 -13.01
C LYS A 161 -19.60 12.81 -14.44
N GLU A 162 -18.49 12.90 -15.15
CA GLU A 162 -18.43 13.36 -16.53
C GLU A 162 -19.15 12.39 -17.49
N ALA A 163 -18.96 11.09 -17.29
CA ALA A 163 -19.64 10.04 -18.05
C ALA A 163 -21.15 9.93 -17.70
N GLY A 164 -21.58 10.49 -16.57
CA GLY A 164 -22.94 10.34 -16.06
C GLY A 164 -23.25 8.92 -15.55
N GLU A 165 -22.21 8.16 -15.20
CA GLU A 165 -22.32 6.76 -14.80
C GLU A 165 -22.02 6.59 -13.31
N PRO A 166 -22.91 5.96 -12.52
CA PRO A 166 -22.60 5.68 -11.12
C PRO A 166 -21.47 4.63 -11.02
N ARG A 167 -20.44 4.93 -10.23
CA ARG A 167 -19.35 4.00 -9.91
C ARG A 167 -19.24 3.79 -8.40
N VAL A 168 -18.88 2.57 -8.01
CA VAL A 168 -18.45 2.25 -6.64
C VAL A 168 -16.94 2.15 -6.66
N ILE A 169 -16.27 2.99 -5.87
CA ILE A 169 -14.81 3.10 -5.83
C ILE A 169 -14.35 2.62 -4.46
N LEU A 170 -13.53 1.56 -4.45
CA LEU A 170 -12.80 1.10 -3.28
C LEU A 170 -11.35 1.58 -3.41
N PHE A 171 -10.83 2.23 -2.38
CA PHE A 171 -9.44 2.66 -2.34
C PHE A 171 -8.81 2.36 -0.98
N GLY A 172 -7.50 2.16 -0.97
CA GLY A 172 -6.75 1.87 0.25
C GLY A 172 -6.40 3.14 1.03
N LEU A 173 -7.05 3.36 2.16
CA LEU A 173 -6.62 4.35 3.15
C LEU A 173 -5.65 3.68 4.15
N SER A 174 -4.39 3.50 3.74
CA SER A 174 -3.41 2.69 4.46
C SER A 174 -2.94 3.26 5.80
N GLY A 175 -3.15 4.56 6.04
CA GLY A 175 -2.71 5.25 7.26
C GLY A 175 -3.17 6.70 7.35
N HIS A 176 -2.97 7.30 8.53
CA HIS A 176 -3.37 8.67 8.85
C HIS A 176 -2.18 9.65 8.86
N GLY A 177 -2.43 10.93 8.59
CA GLY A 177 -1.39 11.96 8.45
C GLY A 177 -0.97 12.70 9.73
N HIS A 178 -1.43 12.26 10.92
CA HIS A 178 -1.16 12.98 12.18
C HIS A 178 0.33 13.20 12.49
N PHE A 179 1.21 12.32 11.98
CA PHE A 179 2.66 12.42 12.16
C PHE A 179 3.38 13.02 10.94
N ASP A 180 2.63 13.35 9.89
CA ASP A 180 3.13 13.91 8.63
C ASP A 180 2.81 15.40 8.49
N MET A 181 2.51 16.06 9.62
CA MET A 181 2.12 17.47 9.65
C MET A 181 3.15 18.40 9.03
N VAL A 182 4.44 18.03 9.06
CA VAL A 182 5.51 18.79 8.39
C VAL A 182 5.31 18.85 6.88
N ALA A 183 4.85 17.74 6.28
CA ALA A 183 4.59 17.67 4.84
C ALA A 183 3.36 18.52 4.47
N TYR A 184 2.28 18.40 5.25
CA TYR A 184 1.10 19.24 5.09
C TYR A 184 1.40 20.73 5.30
N ASP A 185 2.21 21.08 6.29
CA ASP A 185 2.63 22.46 6.53
C ASP A 185 3.45 23.03 5.37
N ALA A 186 4.36 22.23 4.80
CA ALA A 186 5.10 22.62 3.60
C ALA A 186 4.17 22.87 2.40
N TYR A 187 3.19 21.99 2.15
CA TYR A 187 2.20 22.18 1.11
C TYR A 187 1.36 23.45 1.32
N LEU A 188 0.80 23.63 2.52
CA LEU A 188 -0.08 24.77 2.84
C LEU A 188 0.63 26.13 2.74
N HIS A 189 1.94 26.16 2.96
CA HIS A 189 2.77 27.36 2.83
C HIS A 189 3.43 27.50 1.44
N GLY A 190 3.07 26.66 0.47
CA GLY A 190 3.62 26.73 -0.89
C GLY A 190 5.11 26.44 -0.98
N ARG A 191 5.65 25.64 -0.06
CA ARG A 191 7.07 25.22 -0.01
C ARG A 191 7.31 23.83 -0.58
N LEU A 192 6.24 23.14 -0.99
CA LEU A 192 6.32 21.85 -1.67
C LEU A 192 6.44 22.09 -3.18
N GLU A 193 7.31 21.34 -3.84
CA GLU A 193 7.51 21.40 -5.29
C GLU A 193 7.44 19.99 -5.85
N ASP A 194 6.89 19.84 -7.06
CA ASP A 194 7.00 18.59 -7.79
C ASP A 194 8.43 18.45 -8.32
N PHE A 195 8.96 17.23 -8.20
CA PHE A 195 10.28 16.89 -8.70
C PHE A 195 10.14 15.76 -9.72
N ASP A 196 10.31 16.11 -10.99
CA ASP A 196 10.41 15.13 -12.06
C ASP A 196 11.85 14.61 -12.15
N TYR A 197 12.01 13.29 -12.00
CA TYR A 197 13.32 12.68 -12.15
C TYR A 197 13.74 12.74 -13.65
N PRO A 198 14.96 13.21 -13.97
CA PRO A 198 15.38 13.37 -15.36
C PRO A 198 15.30 12.06 -16.15
N GLY A 199 14.62 12.07 -17.31
CA GLY A 199 14.44 10.87 -18.13
C GLY A 199 15.75 10.22 -18.57
N GLU A 200 16.79 11.02 -18.85
CA GLU A 200 18.13 10.51 -19.17
C GLU A 200 18.73 9.67 -18.04
N ALA A 201 18.52 10.06 -16.79
CA ALA A 201 19.01 9.32 -15.62
C ALA A 201 18.20 8.04 -15.37
N ILE A 202 16.90 8.02 -15.73
CA ILE A 202 16.09 6.79 -15.74
C ILE A 202 16.62 5.83 -16.80
N GLU A 203 16.85 6.30 -18.03
CA GLU A 203 17.39 5.46 -19.10
C GLU A 203 18.77 4.88 -18.78
N GLU A 204 19.66 5.70 -18.21
CA GLU A 204 20.98 5.25 -17.77
C GLU A 204 20.86 4.15 -16.71
N SER A 205 19.96 4.33 -15.74
CA SER A 205 19.67 3.34 -14.71
C SER A 205 19.11 2.03 -15.30
N LEU A 206 18.16 2.13 -16.24
CA LEU A 206 17.57 0.98 -16.93
C LEU A 206 18.61 0.21 -17.75
N ARG A 207 19.50 0.90 -18.48
CA ARG A 207 20.59 0.25 -19.24
C ARG A 207 21.56 -0.51 -18.33
N ALA A 208 21.87 0.05 -17.15
CA ALA A 208 22.77 -0.58 -16.20
C ALA A 208 22.21 -1.90 -15.63
N ILE A 209 20.89 -1.99 -15.47
CA ILE A 209 20.23 -3.19 -14.91
C ILE A 209 19.76 -4.18 -15.98
N ALA A 210 19.74 -3.82 -17.26
CA ALA A 210 19.29 -4.68 -18.36
C ALA A 210 19.98 -6.07 -18.40
N PRO A 211 21.30 -6.23 -18.14
CA PRO A 211 21.95 -7.55 -18.09
C PRO A 211 21.56 -8.42 -16.87
N LEU A 212 20.81 -7.87 -15.92
CA LEU A 212 20.33 -8.54 -14.72
C LEU A 212 18.87 -9.03 -14.87
N GLN A 213 18.14 -8.52 -15.86
CA GLN A 213 16.79 -8.99 -16.15
C GLN A 213 16.85 -10.30 -16.96
N PRO A 214 16.02 -11.30 -16.62
CA PRO A 214 16.02 -12.62 -17.25
C PRO A 214 15.63 -12.60 -18.73
#